data_AF-A0A967L558-F1
#
_entry.id   AF-A0A967L558-F1
#
_cell.length_a   1.000
_cell.length_b   1.000
_cell.length_c   1.000
_cell.angle_alpha   90.00
_cell.angle_beta   90.00
_cell.angle_gamma   90.00
#
_symmetry.space_group_name_H-M   'P 1'
#
loop_
_entity.id
_entity.type
_entity.pdbx_description
1 polymer ?
#
loop_
_entity_poly.entity_id
_entity_poly.type
_entity_poly.pdbx_seq_one_letter_code
_entity_poly.pdbx_strand_id
1 'polypeptide(L)'
;AAGFNQVLGKYMEFFGEGRQELVLGTATRFLDAMSRLLIARLLLEGAFAAEDGLGKAKPDSPEGQLYQGKIAAARYFARNLLPAAISELEVLASGDMTAMEIPDEGFSVSF
;
A
#
# COMPACT_ATOMS: atom_id res chain seq x y z
N ALA A 1 13.48 -2.11 0.48
CA ALA A 1 12.03 -2.04 0.29
C ALA A 1 11.76 -2.21 -1.19
N ALA A 2 11.02 -3.26 -1.58
CA ALA A 2 10.66 -3.43 -2.98
C ALA A 2 9.80 -2.24 -3.44
N GLY A 3 10.25 -1.56 -4.49
CA GLY A 3 9.50 -0.44 -5.07
C GLY A 3 8.35 -0.95 -5.94
N PHE A 4 7.31 -0.13 -6.13
CA PHE A 4 6.19 -0.43 -7.05
C PHE A 4 6.63 -1.00 -8.41
N ASN A 5 7.65 -0.40 -9.02
CA ASN A 5 8.19 -0.83 -10.32
C ASN A 5 8.74 -2.26 -10.28
N GLN A 6 9.25 -2.72 -9.13
CA GLN A 6 9.72 -4.08 -8.96
C GLN A 6 8.56 -5.08 -8.96
N VAL A 7 7.46 -4.75 -8.28
CA VAL A 7 6.26 -5.60 -8.26
C VAL A 7 5.63 -5.70 -9.65
N LEU A 8 5.52 -4.57 -10.36
CA LEU A 8 5.07 -4.59 -11.75
C LEU A 8 5.95 -5.45 -12.64
N GLY A 9 7.28 -5.32 -12.51
CA GLY A 9 8.22 -6.17 -13.25
C GLY A 9 8.00 -7.66 -12.96
N LYS A 10 7.80 -8.01 -11.69
CA LYS A 10 7.48 -9.39 -11.28
C LYS A 10 6.16 -9.89 -11.85
N TYR A 11 5.13 -9.04 -11.90
CA TYR A 11 3.84 -9.44 -12.48
C TYR A 11 3.96 -9.71 -13.97
N MET A 12 4.73 -8.91 -14.70
CA MET A 12 5.02 -9.16 -16.12
C MET A 12 5.83 -10.45 -16.33
N GLU A 13 6.77 -10.75 -15.45
CA GLU A 13 7.52 -12.02 -15.41
C GLU A 13 6.57 -13.22 -15.21
N PHE A 14 5.69 -13.16 -14.20
CA PHE A 14 4.69 -14.21 -13.94
C PHE A 14 3.74 -14.41 -15.12
N PHE A 15 3.31 -13.34 -15.79
CA PHE A 15 2.53 -13.44 -17.01
C PHE A 15 3.30 -14.17 -18.13
N GLY A 16 4.59 -13.88 -18.29
CA GLY A 16 5.46 -14.54 -19.27
C GLY A 16 5.72 -16.02 -18.97
N GLU A 17 5.76 -16.40 -17.69
CA GLU A 17 5.92 -17.77 -17.21
C GLU A 17 4.63 -18.62 -17.27
N GLY A 18 3.51 -18.04 -17.72
CA GLY A 18 2.21 -18.72 -17.74
C GLY A 18 1.52 -18.80 -16.37
N ARG A 19 2.03 -18.10 -15.36
CA ARG A 19 1.49 -18.04 -13.98
C ARG A 19 0.42 -16.96 -13.84
N GLN A 20 -0.53 -16.91 -14.78
CA GLN A 20 -1.55 -15.87 -14.84
C GLN A 20 -2.49 -15.91 -13.63
N GLU A 21 -2.75 -17.11 -13.11
CA GLU A 21 -3.60 -17.32 -11.94
C GLU A 21 -3.05 -16.62 -10.70
N LEU A 22 -1.73 -16.62 -10.50
CA LEU A 22 -1.06 -15.88 -9.42
C LEU A 22 -1.36 -14.38 -9.50
N VAL A 23 -1.28 -13.80 -10.71
CA VAL A 23 -1.51 -12.36 -10.89
C VAL A 23 -2.96 -12.01 -10.62
N LEU A 24 -3.90 -12.83 -11.10
CA LEU A 24 -5.33 -12.63 -10.87
C LEU A 24 -5.71 -12.86 -9.40
N GLY A 25 -5.19 -13.91 -8.77
CA GLY A 25 -5.46 -14.27 -7.38
C GLY A 25 -4.91 -13.26 -6.37
N THR A 26 -3.89 -12.50 -6.74
CA THR A 26 -3.29 -11.44 -5.91
C THR A 26 -3.79 -10.03 -6.23
N ALA A 27 -4.64 -9.86 -7.25
CA ALA A 27 -5.03 -8.55 -7.77
C ALA A 27 -5.67 -7.63 -6.71
N THR A 28 -6.57 -8.15 -5.87
CA THR A 28 -7.24 -7.36 -4.82
C THR A 28 -6.23 -6.83 -3.79
N ARG A 29 -5.29 -7.67 -3.37
CA ARG A 29 -4.24 -7.32 -2.40
C ARG A 29 -3.29 -6.27 -2.97
N PHE A 30 -2.94 -6.43 -4.25
CA PHE A 30 -2.15 -5.43 -4.98
C PHE A 30 -2.86 -4.07 -5.04
N LEU A 31 -4.14 -4.05 -5.39
CA LEU A 31 -4.94 -2.81 -5.45
C LEU A 31 -5.08 -2.14 -4.07
N ASP A 32 -5.27 -2.90 -2.99
CA ASP A 32 -5.31 -2.33 -1.64
C ASP A 32 -3.97 -1.67 -1.27
N ALA A 33 -2.84 -2.36 -1.50
CA ALA A 33 -1.52 -1.80 -1.25
C ALA A 33 -1.27 -0.53 -2.08
N MET A 34 -1.71 -0.51 -3.34
CA MET A 34 -1.64 0.66 -4.21
C MET A 34 -2.48 1.82 -3.72
N SER A 35 -3.69 1.55 -3.21
CA SER A 35 -4.55 2.59 -2.63
C SER A 35 -3.86 3.28 -1.46
N ARG A 36 -3.21 2.52 -0.57
CA ARG A 36 -2.48 3.05 0.59
C ARG A 36 -1.27 3.87 0.16
N LEU A 37 -0.54 3.44 -0.87
CA LEU A 37 0.58 4.19 -1.42
C LEU A 37 0.12 5.54 -1.99
N LEU A 38 -0.99 5.55 -2.74
CA LEU A 38 -1.56 6.78 -3.29
C LEU A 38 -2.06 7.72 -2.19
N ILE A 39 -2.78 7.21 -1.19
CA ILE A 39 -3.26 7.99 -0.05
C ILE A 39 -2.08 8.60 0.72
N ALA A 40 -1.01 7.83 0.97
CA ALA A 40 0.19 8.35 1.61
C ALA A 40 0.80 9.52 0.85
N ARG A 41 0.84 9.42 -0.49
CA ARG A 41 1.33 10.50 -1.34
C ARG A 41 0.46 11.75 -1.24
N LEU A 42 -0.86 11.61 -1.39
CA LEU A 42 -1.78 12.75 -1.33
C LEU A 42 -1.77 13.43 0.05
N LEU A 43 -1.67 12.64 1.12
CA LEU A 43 -1.53 13.19 2.47
C LEU A 43 -0.21 13.93 2.65
N LEU A 44 0.90 13.43 2.09
CA LEU A 44 2.20 14.10 2.16
C LEU A 44 2.19 15.42 1.38
N GLU A 45 1.62 15.43 0.17
CA GLU A 45 1.43 16.66 -0.63
C GLU A 45 0.57 17.67 0.13
N GLY A 46 -0.54 17.22 0.75
CA GLY A 46 -1.38 18.06 1.59
C GLY A 46 -0.68 18.56 2.86
N ALA A 47 0.26 17.80 3.41
CA ALA A 47 1.07 18.20 4.57
C ALA A 47 2.09 19.28 4.20
N PHE A 48 2.74 19.18 3.04
CA PHE A 48 3.63 20.26 2.56
C PHE A 48 2.87 21.57 2.37
N ALA A 49 1.70 21.53 1.72
CA ALA A 49 0.86 22.72 1.58
C ALA A 49 0.38 23.27 2.94
N ALA A 50 0.13 22.39 3.92
CA ALA A 50 -0.24 22.79 5.27
C ALA A 50 0.93 23.41 6.05
N GLU A 51 2.16 22.92 5.85
CA GLU A 51 3.38 23.50 6.43
C GLU A 51 3.61 24.93 5.94
N ASP A 52 3.48 25.15 4.62
CA ASP A 52 3.53 26.49 4.03
C ASP A 52 2.44 27.43 4.55
N GLY A 53 1.23 26.89 4.77
CA GLY A 53 0.10 27.62 5.34
C GLY A 53 0.32 28.00 6.80
N LEU A 54 0.88 27.08 7.58
CA LEU A 54 1.16 27.29 9.00
C LEU A 54 2.21 28.38 9.22
N GLY A 55 3.18 28.54 8.30
CA GLY A 55 4.14 29.66 8.33
C GLY A 55 3.50 31.05 8.20
N LYS A 56 2.25 31.13 7.74
CA LYS A 56 1.50 32.39 7.53
C LYS A 56 0.34 32.57 8.51
N ALA A 57 -0.10 31.50 9.17
CA ALA A 57 -1.22 31.51 10.10
C ALA A 57 -0.75 31.65 11.56
N LYS A 58 -1.64 32.11 12.45
CA LYS A 58 -1.38 32.01 13.90
C LYS A 58 -1.56 30.55 14.32
N PRO A 59 -0.60 29.94 15.05
CA PRO A 59 -0.68 28.52 15.42
C PRO A 59 -1.97 28.11 16.13
N ASP A 60 -2.49 28.99 16.99
CA ASP A 60 -3.70 28.72 17.80
C ASP A 60 -5.00 29.13 17.10
N SER A 61 -4.96 29.66 15.87
CA SER A 61 -6.18 29.95 15.11
C SER A 61 -6.82 28.65 14.60
N PRO A 62 -8.13 28.67 14.25
CA PRO A 62 -8.79 27.52 13.62
C PRO A 62 -8.04 26.99 12.38
N GLU A 63 -7.49 27.89 11.56
CA GLU A 63 -6.66 27.52 10.40
C GLU A 63 -5.32 26.89 10.82
N GLY A 64 -4.65 27.45 11.82
CA GLY A 64 -3.41 26.90 12.38
C GLY A 64 -3.59 25.48 12.91
N GLN A 65 -4.66 25.24 13.66
CA GLN A 65 -5.02 23.91 14.16
C GLN A 65 -5.36 22.92 13.03
N LEU A 66 -6.08 23.38 11.99
CA LEU A 66 -6.37 22.58 10.80
C LEU A 66 -5.09 22.12 10.09
N TYR A 67 -4.12 23.02 9.90
CA TYR A 67 -2.85 22.69 9.25
C TYR A 67 -2.01 21.71 10.09
N GLN A 68 -1.92 21.92 11.41
CA GLN A 68 -1.27 20.97 12.31
C GLN A 68 -1.92 19.59 12.24
N GLY A 69 -3.26 19.52 12.16
CA GLY A 69 -4.01 18.29 11.97
C GLY A 69 -3.65 17.56 10.66
N LYS A 70 -3.53 18.28 9.54
CA LYS A 70 -3.10 17.70 8.25
C LYS A 70 -1.70 17.10 8.31
N ILE A 71 -0.74 17.82 8.92
CA ILE A 71 0.63 17.36 9.10
C ILE A 71 0.66 16.12 10.01
N ALA A 72 -0.10 16.13 11.11
CA ALA A 72 -0.19 15.01 12.02
C ALA A 72 -0.83 13.77 11.35
N ALA A 73 -1.88 13.95 10.55
CA ALA A 73 -2.53 12.87 9.80
C ALA A 73 -1.57 12.21 8.80
N ALA A 74 -0.85 12.99 8.00
CA ALA A 74 0.15 12.47 7.07
C ALA A 74 1.27 11.70 7.79
N ARG A 75 1.76 12.25 8.91
CA ARG A 75 2.77 11.61 9.76
C ARG A 75 2.28 10.28 10.34
N TYR A 76 1.05 10.23 10.83
CA TYR A 76 0.45 9.01 11.35
C TYR A 76 0.32 7.95 10.25
N PHE A 77 -0.24 8.34 9.09
CA PHE A 77 -0.44 7.42 7.98
C PHE A 77 0.88 6.82 7.47
N ALA A 78 1.90 7.67 7.27
CA ALA A 78 3.23 7.25 6.83
C ALA A 78 3.91 6.29 7.81
N ARG A 79 3.64 6.40 9.11
CA ARG A 79 4.28 5.56 10.15
C ARG A 79 3.50 4.29 10.49
N ASN A 80 2.19 4.30 10.34
CA ASN A 80 1.34 3.21 10.83
C ASN A 80 0.70 2.39 9.71
N LEU A 81 0.35 3.01 8.58
CA LEU A 81 -0.39 2.33 7.51
C LEU A 81 0.50 2.00 6.31
N LEU A 82 1.41 2.91 5.95
CA LEU A 82 2.28 2.74 4.79
C LEU A 82 3.25 1.55 4.90
N PRO A 83 3.88 1.24 6.06
CA PRO A 83 4.81 0.10 6.15
C PRO A 83 4.15 -1.25 5.84
N ALA A 84 2.88 -1.42 6.22
CA ALA A 84 2.12 -2.62 5.91
C ALA A 84 1.90 -2.79 4.40
N ALA A 85 1.59 -1.70 3.68
CA ALA A 85 1.43 -1.74 2.22
C ALA A 85 2.74 -2.10 1.50
N ILE A 86 3.89 -1.61 1.99
CA ILE A 86 5.20 -1.95 1.44
C ILE A 86 5.51 -3.43 1.66
N SER A 87 5.27 -3.94 2.87
CA SER A 87 5.48 -5.36 3.21
C SER A 87 4.58 -6.26 2.37
N GLU A 88 3.32 -5.84 2.16
CA GLU A 88 2.37 -6.55 1.30
C GLU A 88 2.90 -6.66 -0.13
N LEU A 89 3.40 -5.57 -0.72
CA LEU A 89 4.00 -5.57 -2.05
C LEU A 89 5.21 -6.50 -2.15
N GLU A 90 6.01 -6.62 -1.08
CA GLU A 90 7.14 -7.57 -1.01
C GLU A 90 6.67 -9.03 -1.01
N VAL A 91 5.61 -9.34 -0.27
CA VAL A 91 4.99 -10.68 -0.27
C VAL A 91 4.41 -11.01 -1.64
N LEU A 92 3.73 -10.06 -2.29
CA LEU A 92 3.20 -10.28 -3.64
C LEU A 92 4.32 -10.53 -4.67
N ALA A 93 5.43 -9.82 -4.54
CA ALA A 93 6.60 -10.00 -5.40
C ALA A 93 7.35 -11.32 -5.18
N SER A 94 7.16 -11.99 -4.03
CA SER A 94 7.76 -13.31 -3.79
C SER A 94 7.15 -14.40 -4.66
N GLY A 95 5.94 -14.17 -5.19
CA GLY A 95 5.23 -15.11 -6.05
C GLY A 95 4.94 -16.43 -5.35
N ASP A 96 4.53 -16.37 -4.09
CA ASP A 96 4.13 -17.56 -3.34
C ASP A 96 2.92 -18.25 -4.00
N MET A 97 3.08 -19.51 -4.37
CA MET A 97 2.05 -20.35 -5.00
C MET A 97 1.36 -21.26 -4.00
N THR A 98 1.72 -21.20 -2.71
CA THR A 98 1.24 -22.17 -1.70
C THR A 98 -0.27 -22.39 -1.76
N ALA A 99 -1.07 -21.32 -1.94
CA ALA A 99 -2.53 -21.41 -2.03
C ALA A 99 -3.04 -22.16 -3.28
N MET A 100 -2.30 -22.13 -4.39
CA MET A 100 -2.65 -22.79 -5.67
C MET A 100 -2.15 -24.24 -5.73
N GLU A 101 -1.17 -24.58 -4.89
CA GLU A 101 -0.58 -25.93 -4.84
C GLU A 101 -1.30 -26.84 -3.83
N ILE A 102 -2.26 -26.32 -3.06
CA ILE A 102 -3.06 -27.11 -2.12
C ILE A 102 -3.95 -28.07 -2.95
N PRO A 103 -3.83 -29.40 -2.77
CA PRO A 103 -4.75 -30.34 -3.40
C PRO A 103 -6.19 -30.10 -2.94
N ASP A 104 -7.17 -30.36 -3.81
CA ASP A 104 -8.59 -30.19 -3.49
C ASP A 104 -8.99 -30.99 -2.23
N GLU A 105 -8.41 -32.18 -2.03
CA GLU A 105 -8.62 -32.99 -0.82
C GLU A 105 -8.15 -32.28 0.46
N GLY A 106 -7.19 -31.37 0.35
CA GLY A 106 -6.73 -30.52 1.45
C GLY A 106 -7.79 -29.55 1.99
N PHE A 107 -8.87 -29.33 1.23
CA PHE A 107 -10.05 -28.56 1.66
C PHE A 107 -11.25 -29.44 2.01
N SER A 108 -11.11 -30.77 1.98
CA SER A 108 -12.22 -31.67 2.30
C SER A 108 -12.63 -31.56 3.77
N VAL A 109 -13.94 -31.59 4.01
CA VAL A 109 -14.55 -31.62 5.35
C VAL A 109 -14.76 -33.05 5.87
N SER A 110 -14.42 -34.08 5.10
CA SER A 110 -14.50 -35.48 5.55
C SER A 110 -13.22 -35.87 6.30
N PHE A 111 -13.31 -35.85 7.63
CA PHE A 111 -12.31 -36.35 8.58
C PHE A 111 -12.20 -37.88 8.56
#